data_AF-A0A521KU02-F1
#
_entry.id   AF-A0A521KU02-F1
#
_cell.length_a   1.000
_cell.length_b   1.000
_cell.length_c   1.000
_cell.angle_alpha   90.00
_cell.angle_beta   90.00
_cell.angle_gamma   90.00
#
_symmetry.space_group_name_H-M   'P 1'
#
loop_
_entity.id
_entity.type
_entity.pdbx_description
1 polymer ?
#
loop_
_entity_poly.entity_id
_entity_poly.type
_entity_poly.pdbx_seq_one_letter_code
_entity_poly.pdbx_strand_id
1 'polypeptide(L)'
;MWTPQLNALLGSLVVTVGFWLTWGEMSLTLTVALVLGAAGFLVWRGSTIALVWAWATLLLGLESLAWPIVTMVRVRMASAEPSDQEMGLILTAVLFGLFSSIFWLTFSYGIFKRIWRKEAEGAQAASTRNVER
;
A
#
# COMPACT_ATOMS: atom_id res chain seq x y z
N MET A 1 9.43 -11.27 21.51
CA MET A 1 9.90 -11.12 20.10
C MET A 1 8.78 -11.32 19.06
N TRP A 2 7.48 -11.35 19.45
CA TRP A 2 6.35 -11.65 18.56
C TRP A 2 5.71 -10.43 17.86
N THR A 3 6.00 -9.22 18.34
CA THR A 3 5.31 -7.98 17.95
C THR A 3 5.46 -7.59 16.47
N PRO A 4 6.63 -7.73 15.82
CA PRO A 4 6.80 -7.35 14.41
C PRO A 4 6.09 -8.31 13.45
N GLN A 5 6.16 -9.62 13.71
CA GLN A 5 5.56 -10.67 12.87
C GLN A 5 4.02 -10.57 12.87
N LEU A 6 3.44 -10.28 14.04
CA LEU A 6 1.99 -10.09 14.18
C LEU A 6 1.51 -8.84 13.43
N ASN A 7 2.31 -7.76 13.43
CA ASN A 7 2.03 -6.57 12.61
C ASN A 7 2.20 -6.82 11.11
N ALA A 8 3.15 -7.67 10.70
CA ALA A 8 3.29 -8.07 9.30
C ALA A 8 2.06 -8.88 8.82
N LEU A 9 1.54 -9.77 9.67
CA LEU A 9 0.29 -10.48 9.39
C LEU A 9 -0.89 -9.51 9.26
N LEU A 10 -1.05 -8.58 10.21
CA LEU A 10 -2.09 -7.55 10.14
C LEU A 10 -1.95 -6.65 8.89
N GLY A 11 -0.73 -6.22 8.57
CA GLY A 11 -0.45 -5.45 7.36
C GLY A 11 -0.78 -6.22 6.08
N SER A 12 -0.45 -7.51 6.03
CA SER A 12 -0.80 -8.38 4.89
C SER A 12 -2.30 -8.57 4.75
N LEU A 13 -3.02 -8.68 5.88
CA LEU A 13 -4.47 -8.78 5.89
C LEU A 13 -5.12 -7.48 5.40
N VAL A 14 -4.60 -6.32 5.83
CA VAL A 14 -5.06 -5.01 5.36
C VAL A 14 -4.86 -4.84 3.85
N VAL A 15 -3.69 -5.21 3.31
CA VAL A 15 -3.43 -5.17 1.86
C VAL A 15 -4.37 -6.13 1.12
N THR A 16 -4.58 -7.32 1.66
CA THR A 16 -5.46 -8.32 1.03
C THR A 16 -6.93 -7.87 1.03
N VAL A 17 -7.40 -7.28 2.13
CA VAL A 17 -8.76 -6.75 2.23
C VAL A 17 -8.95 -5.56 1.29
N GLY A 18 -7.95 -4.67 1.18
CA GLY A 18 -7.94 -3.61 0.16
C GLY A 18 -8.12 -4.20 -1.25
N PHE A 19 -7.27 -5.17 -1.58
CA PHE A 19 -7.31 -5.87 -2.85
C PHE A 19 -8.66 -6.51 -3.13
N TRP A 20 -9.24 -7.19 -2.15
CA TRP A 20 -10.54 -7.82 -2.28
C TRP A 20 -11.68 -6.82 -2.51
N LEU A 21 -11.70 -5.71 -1.77
CA LEU A 21 -12.73 -4.66 -1.93
C LEU A 21 -12.66 -3.97 -3.29
N THR A 22 -11.45 -3.76 -3.81
CA THR A 22 -11.21 -3.05 -5.07
C THR A 22 -11.61 -3.88 -6.29
N TRP A 23 -11.37 -5.19 -6.26
CA TRP A 23 -11.43 -6.05 -7.44
C TRP A 23 -12.58 -7.07 -7.41
N GLY A 24 -13.32 -7.19 -6.31
CA GLY A 24 -14.44 -8.11 -6.17
C GLY A 24 -13.99 -9.56 -5.93
N GLU A 25 -14.86 -10.54 -6.22
CA GLU A 25 -14.55 -11.94 -5.98
C GLU A 25 -13.28 -12.38 -6.74
N MET A 26 -12.32 -12.92 -5.98
CA MET A 26 -11.09 -13.48 -6.51
C MET A 26 -11.10 -14.98 -6.37
N SER A 27 -10.47 -15.65 -7.33
CA SER A 27 -10.13 -17.06 -7.15
C SER A 27 -9.25 -17.23 -5.90
N LEU A 28 -9.54 -18.27 -5.12
CA LEU A 28 -8.82 -18.58 -3.89
C LEU A 28 -7.29 -18.61 -4.10
N THR A 29 -6.84 -19.13 -5.24
CA THR A 29 -5.42 -19.21 -5.61
C THR A 29 -4.77 -17.82 -5.70
N LEU A 30 -5.44 -16.86 -6.34
CA LEU A 30 -4.95 -15.47 -6.46
C LEU A 30 -4.88 -14.80 -5.10
N THR A 31 -5.93 -14.97 -4.27
CA THR A 31 -5.96 -14.42 -2.91
C THR A 31 -4.82 -14.98 -2.07
N VAL A 32 -4.60 -16.30 -2.08
CA VAL A 32 -3.52 -16.94 -1.33
C VAL A 32 -2.15 -16.47 -1.83
N ALA A 33 -1.95 -16.36 -3.15
CA ALA A 33 -0.70 -15.87 -3.72
C ALA A 33 -0.41 -14.43 -3.29
N LEU A 34 -1.43 -13.57 -3.25
CA LEU A 34 -1.29 -12.18 -2.82
C LEU A 34 -1.04 -12.05 -1.32
N VAL A 35 -1.74 -12.81 -0.48
CA VAL A 35 -1.51 -12.85 0.96
C VAL A 35 -0.08 -13.29 1.25
N LEU A 36 0.37 -14.39 0.65
CA LEU A 36 1.71 -14.92 0.88
C LEU A 36 2.79 -14.01 0.30
N GLY A 37 2.55 -13.43 -0.88
CA GLY A 37 3.46 -12.47 -1.50
C GLY A 37 3.60 -11.19 -0.68
N ALA A 38 2.48 -10.60 -0.25
CA ALA A 38 2.46 -9.41 0.58
C ALA A 38 3.06 -9.67 1.97
N ALA A 39 2.70 -10.78 2.62
CA ALA A 39 3.26 -11.18 3.91
C ALA A 39 4.77 -11.45 3.79
N GLY A 40 5.21 -12.17 2.77
CA GLY A 40 6.62 -12.42 2.49
C GLY A 40 7.40 -11.13 2.25
N PHE A 41 6.85 -10.22 1.44
CA PHE A 41 7.44 -8.90 1.19
C PHE A 41 7.52 -8.06 2.46
N LEU A 42 6.45 -8.00 3.26
CA LEU A 42 6.41 -7.23 4.50
C LEU A 42 7.34 -7.80 5.58
N VAL A 43 7.48 -9.12 5.67
CA VAL A 43 8.43 -9.78 6.58
C VAL A 43 9.87 -9.54 6.11
N TRP A 44 10.12 -9.57 4.81
CA TRP A 44 11.44 -9.32 4.25
C TRP A 44 11.89 -7.85 4.41
N ARG A 45 10.98 -6.90 4.17
CA ARG A 45 11.29 -5.46 4.18
C ARG A 45 11.09 -4.82 5.56
N GLY A 46 10.24 -5.37 6.41
CA GLY A 46 9.78 -4.77 7.67
C GLY A 46 10.58 -5.19 8.89
N SER A 47 11.78 -4.64 9.07
CA SER A 47 12.57 -4.84 10.29
C SER A 47 11.92 -4.22 11.54
N THR A 48 10.99 -3.27 11.36
CA THR A 48 10.27 -2.58 12.43
C THR A 48 8.78 -2.44 12.12
N ILE A 49 7.96 -2.31 13.17
CA ILE A 49 6.49 -2.13 13.05
C ILE A 49 6.15 -0.93 12.17
N ALA A 50 6.86 0.18 12.33
CA ALA A 50 6.64 1.38 11.53
C ALA A 50 6.91 1.11 10.03
N LEU A 51 7.96 0.34 9.72
CA LEU A 51 8.33 0.05 8.34
C LEU A 51 7.34 -0.91 7.67
N VAL A 52 6.81 -1.90 8.41
CA VAL A 52 5.71 -2.76 7.94
C VAL A 52 4.50 -1.92 7.54
N TRP A 53 4.06 -1.00 8.39
CA TRP A 53 2.90 -0.16 8.10
C TRP A 53 3.16 0.88 7.00
N ALA A 54 4.38 1.40 6.90
CA ALA A 54 4.76 2.28 5.79
C ALA A 54 4.60 1.57 4.45
N TRP A 55 5.05 0.31 4.36
CA TRP A 55 4.90 -0.50 3.16
C TRP A 55 3.46 -0.94 2.90
N ALA A 56 2.72 -1.38 3.93
CA ALA A 56 1.33 -1.79 3.77
C ALA A 56 0.46 -0.65 3.23
N THR A 57 0.63 0.56 3.78
CA THR A 57 -0.12 1.74 3.31
C THR A 57 0.36 2.24 1.95
N LEU A 58 1.64 2.07 1.60
CA LEU A 58 2.11 2.33 0.24
C LEU A 58 1.42 1.42 -0.78
N LEU A 59 1.38 0.11 -0.49
CA LEU A 59 0.75 -0.88 -1.36
C LEU A 59 -0.74 -0.58 -1.53
N LEU A 60 -1.46 -0.28 -0.44
CA LEU A 60 -2.86 0.16 -0.52
C LEU A 60 -3.05 1.41 -1.37
N GLY A 61 -2.17 2.39 -1.24
CA GLY A 61 -2.23 3.62 -2.04
C GLY A 61 -2.03 3.36 -3.52
N LEU A 62 -1.06 2.50 -3.87
CA LEU A 62 -0.80 2.11 -5.26
C LEU A 62 -1.95 1.28 -5.84
N GLU A 63 -2.50 0.38 -5.05
CA GLU A 63 -3.62 -0.45 -5.45
C GLU A 63 -4.89 0.38 -5.68
N SER A 64 -5.18 1.32 -4.78
CA SER A 64 -6.29 2.27 -4.93
C SER A 64 -6.17 3.09 -6.23
N LEU A 65 -4.94 3.41 -6.66
CA LEU A 65 -4.66 4.11 -7.92
C LEU A 65 -4.77 3.19 -9.14
N ALA A 66 -4.48 1.90 -9.00
CA ALA A 66 -4.61 0.93 -10.08
C ALA A 66 -6.07 0.75 -10.51
N TRP A 67 -7.01 0.87 -9.57
CA TRP A 67 -8.44 0.68 -9.85
C TRP A 67 -9.05 1.62 -10.91
N PRO A 68 -8.91 2.95 -10.82
CA PRO A 68 -9.40 3.86 -11.85
C PRO A 68 -8.72 3.64 -13.21
N ILE A 69 -7.42 3.34 -13.21
CA ILE A 69 -6.66 3.06 -14.44
C ILE A 69 -7.25 1.83 -15.14
N VAL A 70 -7.43 0.73 -14.40
CA VAL A 70 -7.99 -0.52 -14.92
C VAL A 70 -9.43 -0.31 -15.39
N THR A 71 -10.22 0.47 -14.65
CA THR A 71 -11.59 0.81 -15.03
C THR A 71 -11.62 1.55 -16.36
N MET A 72 -10.78 2.57 -16.55
CA MET A 72 -10.67 3.29 -17.82
C MET A 72 -10.23 2.38 -18.97
N VAL A 73 -9.26 1.49 -18.74
CA VAL A 73 -8.80 0.53 -19.75
C VAL A 73 -9.93 -0.43 -20.13
N ARG A 74 -10.69 -0.95 -19.15
CA ARG A 74 -11.83 -1.86 -19.41
C ARG A 74 -12.91 -1.19 -20.24
N VAL A 75 -13.32 0.03 -19.88
CA VAL A 75 -14.34 0.78 -20.62
C VAL A 75 -13.87 1.07 -22.05
N ARG A 76 -12.61 1.48 -22.23
CA ARG A 76 -12.05 1.75 -23.55
C ARG A 76 -11.97 0.51 -24.46
N MET A 77 -11.77 -0.66 -23.87
CA MET A 77 -11.75 -1.93 -24.61
C MET A 77 -13.17 -2.42 -24.97
N ALA A 78 -14.18 -2.02 -24.21
CA ALA A 78 -15.57 -2.44 -24.43
C ALA A 78 -16.26 -1.62 -25.52
N SER A 79 -16.02 -0.30 -25.55
CA SER A 79 -16.78 0.64 -26.39
C SER A 79 -15.90 1.81 -26.87
N ALA A 80 -16.12 2.28 -28.09
CA ALA A 80 -15.43 3.47 -28.62
C ALA A 80 -15.91 4.77 -27.94
N GLU A 81 -17.17 4.78 -27.48
CA GLU A 81 -17.78 5.88 -26.74
C GLU A 81 -18.42 5.30 -25.46
N PRO A 82 -18.06 5.81 -24.27
CA PRO A 82 -18.57 5.26 -23.01
C PRO A 82 -20.04 5.62 -22.81
N SER A 83 -20.86 4.64 -22.45
CA SER A 83 -22.25 4.84 -22.05
C SER A 83 -22.35 5.61 -20.72
N ASP A 84 -23.52 6.20 -20.42
CA ASP A 84 -23.76 6.93 -19.16
C ASP A 84 -23.44 6.09 -17.91
N GLN A 85 -23.73 4.78 -17.97
CA GLN A 85 -23.43 3.85 -16.89
C GLN A 85 -21.92 3.65 -16.71
N GLU A 86 -21.17 3.49 -17.80
CA GLU A 86 -19.71 3.36 -17.77
C GLU A 86 -19.03 4.66 -17.32
N MET A 87 -19.57 5.81 -17.72
CA MET A 87 -19.12 7.11 -17.26
C MET A 87 -19.30 7.27 -15.74
N GLY A 88 -20.44 6.82 -15.20
CA GLY A 88 -20.68 6.76 -13.75
C GLY A 88 -19.70 5.84 -13.01
N LEU A 89 -19.35 4.70 -13.60
CA LEU A 89 -18.34 3.78 -13.05
C LEU A 89 -16.95 4.39 -13.05
N ILE A 90 -16.54 5.07 -14.14
CA ILE A 90 -15.25 5.77 -14.21
C ILE A 90 -15.20 6.86 -13.14
N LEU A 91 -16.25 7.67 -12.99
CA LEU A 91 -16.29 8.74 -11.99
C LEU A 91 -16.17 8.17 -10.57
N THR A 92 -16.92 7.10 -10.27
CA THR A 92 -16.85 6.41 -8.98
C THR A 92 -15.44 5.86 -8.74
N ALA A 93 -14.86 5.20 -9.74
CA ALA A 93 -13.54 4.62 -9.65
C ALA A 93 -12.45 5.67 -9.41
N VAL A 94 -12.56 6.80 -10.10
CA VAL A 94 -11.63 7.93 -9.92
C VAL A 94 -11.84 8.56 -8.56
N LEU A 95 -13.06 8.87 -8.13
CA LEU A 95 -13.31 9.53 -6.85
C LEU A 95 -12.80 8.69 -5.68
N PHE A 96 -13.20 7.43 -5.59
CA PHE A 96 -12.78 6.57 -4.49
C PHE A 96 -11.31 6.13 -4.62
N GLY A 97 -10.89 5.71 -5.82
CA GLY A 97 -9.53 5.23 -6.06
C GLY A 97 -8.47 6.32 -5.89
N LEU A 98 -8.67 7.50 -6.48
CA LEU A 98 -7.72 8.60 -6.38
C LEU A 98 -7.69 9.19 -4.97
N PHE A 99 -8.85 9.41 -4.34
CA PHE A 99 -8.91 9.97 -2.99
C PHE A 99 -8.27 9.04 -1.97
N SER A 100 -8.62 7.74 -2.02
CA SER A 100 -8.00 6.70 -1.19
C SER A 100 -6.49 6.64 -1.44
N SER A 101 -6.06 6.67 -2.71
CA SER A 101 -4.64 6.63 -3.06
C SER A 101 -3.85 7.77 -2.42
N ILE A 102 -4.31 9.02 -2.60
CA ILE A 102 -3.63 10.19 -2.04
C ILE A 102 -3.54 10.10 -0.52
N PHE A 103 -4.61 9.67 0.14
CA PHE A 103 -4.65 9.48 1.59
C PHE A 103 -3.58 8.46 2.06
N TRP A 104 -3.58 7.27 1.48
CA TRP A 104 -2.66 6.21 1.89
C TRP A 104 -1.20 6.50 1.52
N LEU A 105 -0.95 7.11 0.36
CA LEU A 105 0.39 7.51 -0.07
C LEU A 105 0.96 8.60 0.85
N THR A 106 0.14 9.58 1.23
CA THR A 106 0.55 10.65 2.15
C THR A 106 0.85 10.09 3.54
N PHE A 107 0.01 9.17 4.02
CA PHE A 107 0.22 8.51 5.30
C PHE A 107 1.50 7.67 5.31
N SER A 108 1.72 6.87 4.26
CA SER A 108 2.94 6.08 4.05
C SER A 108 4.19 6.98 4.05
N TYR A 109 4.17 8.06 3.26
CA TYR A 109 5.25 9.03 3.22
C TYR A 109 5.55 9.65 4.60
N GLY A 110 4.51 9.99 5.36
CA GLY A 110 4.64 10.51 6.72
C GLY A 110 5.37 9.54 7.66
N ILE A 111 5.11 8.23 7.54
CA ILE A 111 5.81 7.21 8.32
C ILE A 111 7.27 7.07 7.86
N PHE A 112 7.52 6.96 6.55
CA PHE A 112 8.89 6.88 6.01
C PHE A 112 9.74 8.08 6.43
N LYS A 113 9.20 9.29 6.32
CA LYS A 113 9.87 10.51 6.76
C LYS A 113 10.28 10.46 8.23
N ARG A 114 9.44 9.89 9.11
CA ARG A 114 9.76 9.73 10.55
C ARG A 114 10.85 8.69 10.77
N ILE A 115 10.85 7.60 10.01
CA ILE A 115 11.87 6.55 10.09
C ILE A 115 13.23 7.12 9.69
N TRP A 116 13.32 7.76 8.53
CA TRP A 116 14.57 8.36 8.04
C TRP A 116 15.12 9.44 8.96
N ARG A 117 14.24 10.25 9.58
CA ARG A 117 14.67 11.25 10.56
C ARG A 117 15.33 10.60 11.78
N LYS A 118 14.75 9.52 12.32
CA LYS A 118 15.34 8.78 13.45
C LYS A 118 16.68 8.14 13.09
N GLU A 119 16.80 7.60 11.88
CA GLU A 119 18.06 7.03 11.38
C GLU A 119 19.15 8.10 11.27
N ALA A 120 18.81 9.29 10.74
CA ALA A 120 19.74 10.41 10.64
C ALA A 120 20.18 10.94 12.02
N GLU A 121 19.25 11.13 12.96
CA GLU A 121 19.55 11.55 14.33
C GLU A 121 20.46 10.53 15.05
N GLY A 122 20.20 9.22 14.87
CA GLY A 122 21.02 8.15 15.42
C GLY A 122 22.44 8.14 14.85
N ALA A 123 22.59 8.35 13.54
CA ALA A 123 23.90 8.43 12.89
C ALA A 123 24.71 9.64 13.37
N GLN A 124 24.06 10.80 13.55
CA GLN A 124 24.70 12.01 14.03
C GLN A 124 25.18 11.86 15.48
N ALA A 125 24.36 11.29 16.37
CA ALA A 125 24.74 11.03 17.76
C ALA A 125 25.90 10.02 17.88
N ALA A 126 25.96 9.02 17.00
CA ALA A 126 27.09 8.07 16.94
C ALA A 126 28.38 8.76 16.46
N SER A 127 28.28 9.68 15.50
CA SER A 127 29.42 10.48 15.03
C SER A 127 29.98 11.38 16.12
N THR A 128 29.15 12.09 16.88
CA THR A 128 29.60 12.95 17.99
C THR A 128 30.34 12.15 19.06
N ARG A 129 29.82 10.97 19.41
CA ARG A 129 30.43 10.10 20.43
C ARG A 129 31.82 9.56 20.03
N ASN A 130 32.08 9.38 18.73
CA ASN A 130 33.37 8.94 18.24
C ASN A 130 34.42 10.07 18.19
N VAL A 131 33.99 11.34 18.19
CA VAL A 131 34.89 12.51 18.25
C VAL A 131 35.35 12.79 19.69
N GLU A 132 34.55 12.41 20.69
CA GLU A 132 34.86 12.59 22.11
C GLU A 132 35.69 11.45 22.74
N ARG A 133 36.00 10.39 21.98
CA ARG A 133 36.88 9.28 22.39
C ARG A 133 38.27 9.43 21.79
#